data_AF-A0A949VRU8-F1
#
_entry.id   AF-A0A949VRU8-F1
#
_cell.length_a   1.000
_cell.length_b   1.000
_cell.length_c   1.000
_cell.angle_alpha   90.00
_cell.angle_beta   90.00
_cell.angle_gamma   90.00
#
_symmetry.space_group_name_H-M   'P 1'
#
loop_
_entity.id
_entity.type
_entity.pdbx_description
1 polymer ?
#
loop_
_entity_poly.entity_id
_entity_poly.type
_entity_poly.pdbx_seq_one_letter_code
_entity_poly.pdbx_strand_id
1 'polypeptide(L)'
;MPQCTSCHPRAATSTKVEDNLMPRPQACAACHKQVSIKAPRKARLAKFDHALHLKLGNIAPVLKAAVQSKAYLGDPALVAPYLDTKNACAACHHGIEQSTRVAADSRALYPQMADCLVCHNKIDPPFSCELCHGDDKGLRPASHTADYLDAHTRRTVVKQGCAVCHGRKFTCLGCH
;
A
#
# COMPACT_ATOMS: atom_id res chain seq x y z
N MET A 1 -23.52 9.13 -5.68
CA MET A 1 -22.72 8.59 -4.55
C MET A 1 -21.98 9.73 -3.90
N PRO A 2 -21.85 9.78 -2.55
CA PRO A 2 -21.02 10.79 -1.90
C PRO A 2 -19.57 10.69 -2.41
N GLN A 3 -18.95 11.83 -2.70
CA GLN A 3 -17.54 11.90 -3.08
C GLN A 3 -16.67 11.43 -1.92
N CYS A 4 -15.56 10.73 -2.16
CA CYS A 4 -14.70 10.18 -1.11
C CYS A 4 -14.32 11.22 -0.03
N THR A 5 -14.11 12.47 -0.43
CA THR A 5 -13.75 13.60 0.45
C THR A 5 -14.88 14.07 1.37
N SER A 6 -16.15 13.74 1.11
CA SER A 6 -17.24 14.07 2.04
C SER A 6 -17.09 13.33 3.37
N CYS A 7 -16.53 12.13 3.33
CA CYS A 7 -16.24 11.32 4.51
C CYS A 7 -14.77 11.45 4.94
N HIS A 8 -13.86 11.71 3.99
CA HIS A 8 -12.42 11.81 4.20
C HIS A 8 -11.88 13.23 3.91
N PRO A 9 -12.34 14.29 4.60
CA PRO A 9 -12.00 15.67 4.24
C PRO A 9 -10.49 15.97 4.35
N ARG A 10 -9.79 15.29 5.27
CA ARG A 10 -8.35 15.47 5.48
C ARG A 10 -7.48 14.77 4.43
N ALA A 11 -8.04 13.86 3.63
CA ALA A 11 -7.25 13.15 2.61
C ALA A 11 -6.66 14.12 1.57
N ALA A 12 -7.36 15.20 1.24
CA ALA A 12 -6.87 16.18 0.28
C ALA A 12 -5.68 17.03 0.77
N THR A 13 -5.47 17.11 2.09
CA THR A 13 -4.54 18.08 2.69
C THR A 13 -3.49 17.44 3.60
N SER A 14 -3.54 16.14 3.84
CA SER A 14 -2.60 15.46 4.73
C SER A 14 -1.22 15.33 4.11
N THR A 15 -0.20 15.68 4.89
CA THR A 15 1.22 15.58 4.49
C THR A 15 2.00 14.62 5.39
N LYS A 16 1.33 13.89 6.29
CA LYS A 16 1.96 13.09 7.35
C LYS A 16 1.28 11.73 7.50
N VAL A 17 2.07 10.68 7.76
CA VAL A 17 1.54 9.32 7.99
C VAL A 17 0.75 9.24 9.29
N GLU A 18 1.10 10.06 10.28
CA GLU A 18 0.46 10.07 11.59
C GLU A 18 -0.94 10.69 11.55
N ASP A 19 -1.29 11.38 10.46
CA ASP A 19 -2.62 11.94 10.30
C ASP A 19 -3.68 10.84 10.16
N ASN A 20 -4.58 10.78 11.12
CA ASN A 20 -5.77 9.94 10.99
C ASN A 20 -6.70 10.51 9.91
N LEU A 21 -6.74 9.83 8.76
CA LEU A 21 -7.59 10.13 7.61
C LEU A 21 -8.88 9.31 7.59
N MET A 22 -9.13 8.51 8.62
CA MET A 22 -10.43 7.85 8.76
C MET A 22 -11.53 8.90 8.95
N PRO A 23 -12.76 8.62 8.47
CA PRO A 23 -13.89 9.48 8.74
C PRO A 23 -14.04 9.62 10.25
N ARG A 24 -14.27 10.84 10.71
CA ARG A 24 -14.63 11.06 12.11
C ARG A 24 -16.11 10.71 12.31
N PRO A 25 -16.56 10.32 13.52
CA PRO A 25 -17.97 10.00 13.76
C PRO A 25 -18.95 11.09 13.30
N GLN A 26 -18.54 12.36 13.33
CA GLN A 26 -19.32 13.50 12.84
C GLN A 26 -19.68 13.39 11.35
N ALA A 27 -18.82 12.80 10.52
CA ALA A 27 -19.11 12.59 9.10
C ALA A 27 -20.27 11.60 8.88
N CYS A 28 -20.53 10.72 9.84
CA CYS A 28 -21.61 9.74 9.80
C CYS A 28 -22.87 10.21 10.55
N ALA A 29 -22.72 11.15 11.48
CA ALA A 29 -23.78 11.64 12.36
C ALA A 29 -24.96 12.30 11.61
N ALA A 30 -24.73 12.77 10.38
CA ALA A 30 -25.78 13.30 9.51
C ALA A 30 -26.83 12.25 9.11
N CYS A 31 -26.47 10.95 9.14
CA CYS A 31 -27.38 9.86 8.74
C CYS A 31 -27.52 8.78 9.82
N HIS A 32 -26.58 8.67 10.76
CA HIS A 32 -26.54 7.62 11.77
C HIS A 32 -26.47 8.20 13.18
N LYS A 33 -27.35 7.74 14.09
CA LYS A 33 -27.42 8.22 15.47
C LYS A 33 -26.23 7.79 16.35
N GLN A 34 -25.66 6.63 16.06
CA GLN A 34 -24.49 6.11 16.77
C GLN A 34 -23.61 5.34 15.79
N VAL A 35 -22.34 5.74 15.70
CA VAL A 35 -21.33 5.08 14.85
C VAL A 35 -20.05 4.94 15.65
N SER A 36 -19.53 3.72 15.72
CA SER A 36 -18.20 3.43 16.25
C SER A 36 -17.27 3.15 15.08
N ILE A 37 -16.23 3.96 14.93
CA ILE A 37 -15.17 3.76 13.95
C ILE A 37 -13.92 3.40 14.73
N LYS A 38 -13.40 2.19 14.50
CA LYS A 38 -12.12 1.78 15.09
C LYS A 38 -11.01 2.70 14.59
N ALA A 39 -10.07 3.01 15.47
CA ALA A 39 -8.86 3.72 15.08
C ALA A 39 -8.13 2.92 13.98
N PRO A 40 -7.54 3.61 12.99
CA PRO A 40 -6.76 2.92 11.98
C PRO A 40 -5.58 2.20 12.63
N ARG A 41 -5.20 1.06 12.07
CA ARG A 41 -3.97 0.38 12.47
C ARG A 41 -2.78 1.31 12.21
N LYS A 42 -1.83 1.38 13.15
CA LYS A 42 -0.56 2.08 12.92
C LYS A 42 0.15 1.48 11.69
N ALA A 43 0.36 2.31 10.67
CA ALA A 43 1.17 1.96 9.53
C ALA A 43 2.65 1.85 9.95
N ARG A 44 3.42 1.03 9.22
CA ARG A 44 4.89 0.99 9.36
C ARG A 44 5.60 1.96 8.41
N LEU A 45 4.83 2.75 7.67
CA LEU A 45 5.34 3.88 6.91
C LEU A 45 5.65 5.02 7.87
N ALA A 46 6.75 5.73 7.65
CA ALA A 46 7.07 6.97 8.36
C ALA A 46 7.00 8.19 7.44
N LYS A 47 7.09 7.99 6.12
CA LYS A 47 7.15 9.06 5.14
C LYS A 47 6.08 8.83 4.07
N PHE A 48 5.05 9.66 4.09
CA PHE A 48 4.01 9.71 3.05
C PHE A 48 3.27 11.04 3.10
N ASP A 49 3.22 11.72 1.97
CA ASP A 49 2.48 12.98 1.79
C ASP A 49 1.27 12.72 0.88
N HIS A 50 0.09 12.56 1.47
CA HIS A 50 -1.12 12.23 0.72
C HIS A 50 -1.52 13.37 -0.23
N ALA A 51 -1.36 14.62 0.18
CA ALA A 51 -1.69 15.80 -0.62
C ALA A 51 -0.81 15.89 -1.86
N LEU A 52 0.48 15.57 -1.74
CA LEU A 52 1.41 15.49 -2.88
C LEU A 52 1.01 14.37 -3.85
N HIS A 53 0.75 13.17 -3.34
CA HIS A 53 0.39 12.03 -4.19
C HIS A 53 -0.96 12.25 -4.91
N LEU A 54 -1.90 12.96 -4.27
CA LEU A 54 -3.18 13.28 -4.91
C LEU A 54 -3.02 14.17 -6.16
N LYS A 55 -1.96 14.99 -6.25
CA LYS A 55 -1.68 15.81 -7.44
C LYS A 55 -1.32 14.99 -8.68
N LEU A 56 -0.94 13.72 -8.51
CA LEU A 56 -0.70 12.80 -9.62
C LEU A 56 -2.01 12.42 -10.35
N GLY A 57 -3.17 12.69 -9.74
CA GLY A 57 -4.45 12.33 -10.29
C GLY A 57 -4.65 10.82 -10.32
N ASN A 58 -5.31 10.33 -11.36
CA ASN A 58 -5.60 8.90 -11.50
C ASN A 58 -4.37 8.15 -12.06
N ILE A 59 -3.65 7.45 -11.17
CA ILE A 59 -2.48 6.65 -11.55
C ILE A 59 -2.81 5.23 -12.01
N ALA A 60 -4.10 4.83 -12.06
CA ALA A 60 -4.48 3.47 -12.44
C ALA A 60 -3.92 3.05 -13.81
N PRO A 61 -3.88 3.92 -14.85
CA PRO A 61 -3.23 3.58 -16.12
C PRO A 61 -1.73 3.31 -15.99
N VAL A 62 -1.03 4.01 -15.10
CA VAL A 62 0.41 3.82 -14.86
C VAL A 62 0.66 2.46 -14.21
N LEU A 63 -0.12 2.12 -13.18
CA LEU A 63 -0.04 0.81 -12.54
C LEU A 63 -0.44 -0.32 -13.52
N LYS A 64 -1.47 -0.10 -14.36
CA LYS A 64 -1.90 -1.05 -15.38
C LYS A 64 -0.79 -1.31 -16.40
N ALA A 65 -0.12 -0.26 -16.87
CA ALA A 65 1.02 -0.37 -17.77
C ALA A 65 2.20 -1.10 -17.10
N ALA A 66 2.44 -0.88 -15.81
CA ALA A 66 3.47 -1.61 -15.06
C ALA A 66 3.13 -3.10 -14.91
N VAL A 67 1.87 -3.45 -14.68
CA VAL A 67 1.42 -4.84 -14.66
C VAL A 67 1.60 -5.49 -16.04
N GLN A 68 1.16 -4.83 -17.10
CA GLN A 68 1.22 -5.34 -18.48
C GLN A 68 2.67 -5.53 -18.97
N SER A 69 3.56 -4.58 -18.65
CA SER A 69 4.98 -4.67 -18.98
C SER A 69 5.77 -5.58 -18.03
N LYS A 70 5.09 -6.25 -17.08
CA LYS A 70 5.70 -7.06 -16.02
C LYS A 70 6.70 -6.27 -15.17
N ALA A 71 6.59 -4.94 -15.10
CA ALA A 71 7.40 -4.05 -14.26
C ALA A 71 6.89 -3.96 -12.81
N TYR A 72 5.61 -4.27 -12.58
CA TYR A 72 5.02 -4.38 -11.24
C TYR A 72 5.67 -5.54 -10.45
N LEU A 73 6.11 -5.27 -9.22
CA LEU A 73 6.87 -6.22 -8.39
C LEU A 73 6.00 -7.11 -7.49
N GLY A 74 4.74 -6.73 -7.28
CA GLY A 74 3.80 -7.49 -6.45
C GLY A 74 3.10 -8.60 -7.23
N ASP A 75 2.04 -9.15 -6.63
CA ASP A 75 1.14 -10.07 -7.32
C ASP A 75 0.13 -9.27 -8.17
N PRO A 76 0.18 -9.38 -9.51
CA PRO A 76 -0.77 -8.69 -10.39
C PRO A 76 -2.22 -9.10 -10.15
N ALA A 77 -2.50 -10.33 -9.70
CA ALA A 77 -3.86 -10.82 -9.49
C ALA A 77 -4.58 -10.05 -8.37
N LEU A 78 -3.82 -9.47 -7.44
CA LEU A 78 -4.38 -8.68 -6.33
C LEU A 78 -4.77 -7.26 -6.72
N VAL A 79 -4.23 -6.72 -7.84
CA VAL A 79 -4.42 -5.31 -8.23
C VAL A 79 -5.10 -5.16 -9.58
N ALA A 80 -4.77 -5.99 -10.57
CA ALA A 80 -5.24 -5.85 -11.95
C ALA A 80 -6.77 -5.71 -12.10
N PRO A 81 -7.61 -6.42 -11.32
CA PRO A 81 -9.07 -6.26 -11.40
C PRO A 81 -9.57 -4.85 -11.08
N TYR A 82 -8.78 -4.03 -10.38
CA TYR A 82 -9.18 -2.71 -9.89
C TYR A 82 -8.57 -1.54 -10.67
N LEU A 83 -7.68 -1.80 -11.62
CA LEU A 83 -6.94 -0.77 -12.36
C LEU A 83 -7.69 -0.18 -13.56
N ASP A 84 -8.92 -0.63 -13.82
CA ASP A 84 -9.82 -0.05 -14.82
C ASP A 84 -10.84 0.88 -14.17
N THR A 85 -10.33 1.89 -13.45
CA THR A 85 -11.14 2.86 -12.71
C THR A 85 -10.88 4.28 -13.18
N LYS A 86 -11.94 5.11 -13.15
CA LYS A 86 -11.84 6.57 -13.34
C LYS A 86 -11.64 7.32 -12.02
N ASN A 87 -11.78 6.62 -10.89
CA ASN A 87 -11.63 7.20 -9.57
C ASN A 87 -10.16 7.17 -9.14
N ALA A 88 -9.56 8.36 -9.00
CA ALA A 88 -8.17 8.50 -8.57
C ALA A 88 -7.89 7.90 -7.19
N CYS A 89 -8.88 7.88 -6.29
CA CYS A 89 -8.73 7.24 -4.97
C CYS A 89 -8.61 5.71 -5.13
N ALA A 90 -9.44 5.11 -5.99
CA ALA A 90 -9.47 3.67 -6.22
C ALA A 90 -8.22 3.15 -6.95
N ALA A 91 -7.45 4.03 -7.61
CA ALA A 91 -6.19 3.69 -8.23
C ALA A 91 -5.14 3.19 -7.23
N CYS A 92 -5.17 3.68 -5.98
CA CYS A 92 -4.27 3.25 -4.92
C CYS A 92 -5.01 2.43 -3.85
N HIS A 93 -6.27 2.78 -3.59
CA HIS A 93 -7.15 2.06 -2.68
C HIS A 93 -7.94 0.99 -3.44
N HIS A 94 -7.22 -0.03 -3.90
CA HIS A 94 -7.78 -1.11 -4.71
C HIS A 94 -9.03 -1.71 -4.07
N GLY A 95 -10.13 -1.79 -4.82
CA GLY A 95 -11.38 -2.38 -4.34
C GLY A 95 -12.21 -1.51 -3.38
N ILE A 96 -11.83 -0.24 -3.14
CA ILE A 96 -12.54 0.62 -2.17
C ILE A 96 -13.99 0.88 -2.55
N GLU A 97 -14.31 0.94 -3.85
CA GLU A 97 -15.65 1.20 -4.35
C GLU A 97 -16.61 0.03 -4.10
N GLN A 98 -16.08 -1.17 -3.96
CA GLN A 98 -16.80 -2.40 -3.64
C GLN A 98 -16.85 -2.65 -2.12
N SER A 99 -16.16 -1.83 -1.32
CA SER A 99 -16.12 -2.02 0.13
C SER A 99 -17.47 -1.66 0.76
N THR A 100 -18.07 -2.63 1.45
CA THR A 100 -19.32 -2.46 2.20
C THR A 100 -19.10 -2.10 3.67
N ARG A 101 -17.83 -1.98 4.10
CA ARG A 101 -17.47 -1.69 5.49
C ARG A 101 -16.34 -0.69 5.60
N VAL A 102 -16.31 0.01 6.73
CA VAL A 102 -15.15 0.82 7.13
C VAL A 102 -14.01 -0.13 7.50
N ALA A 103 -13.05 -0.30 6.59
CA ALA A 103 -12.01 -1.31 6.70
C ALA A 103 -10.77 -0.79 7.46
N ALA A 104 -10.98 -0.20 8.65
CA ALA A 104 -9.92 0.41 9.47
C ALA A 104 -8.77 -0.56 9.82
N ASP A 105 -9.06 -1.86 9.82
CA ASP A 105 -8.14 -2.97 10.09
C ASP A 105 -7.69 -3.74 8.84
N SER A 106 -8.25 -3.43 7.67
CA SER A 106 -8.00 -4.19 6.45
C SER A 106 -6.81 -3.64 5.69
N ARG A 107 -5.75 -4.44 5.57
CA ARG A 107 -4.63 -4.16 4.67
C ARG A 107 -5.02 -4.15 3.19
N ALA A 108 -6.16 -4.74 2.85
CA ALA A 108 -6.55 -4.97 1.45
C ALA A 108 -6.90 -3.67 0.70
N LEU A 109 -7.38 -2.64 1.40
CA LEU A 109 -7.74 -1.35 0.79
C LEU A 109 -6.61 -0.31 0.87
N TYR A 110 -5.48 -0.64 1.50
CA TYR A 110 -4.32 0.24 1.49
C TYR A 110 -3.46 -0.04 0.26
N PRO A 111 -2.77 0.99 -0.26
CA PRO A 111 -1.80 0.80 -1.34
C PRO A 111 -0.77 -0.25 -0.92
N GLN A 112 -0.45 -1.15 -1.85
CA GLN A 112 0.60 -2.14 -1.66
C GLN A 112 1.96 -1.48 -1.87
N MET A 113 3.01 -2.01 -1.22
CA MET A 113 4.36 -1.50 -1.43
C MET A 113 4.75 -1.53 -2.91
N ALA A 114 4.32 -2.56 -3.64
CA ALA A 114 4.54 -2.68 -5.07
C ALA A 114 3.91 -1.54 -5.90
N ASP A 115 2.82 -0.92 -5.44
CA ASP A 115 2.24 0.26 -6.08
C ASP A 115 3.20 1.45 -6.00
N CYS A 116 3.77 1.68 -4.80
CA CYS A 116 4.75 2.74 -4.57
C CYS A 116 6.00 2.53 -5.44
N LEU A 117 6.46 1.28 -5.56
CA LEU A 117 7.66 0.91 -6.30
C LEU A 117 7.54 1.03 -7.82
N VAL A 118 6.35 1.27 -8.37
CA VAL A 118 6.21 1.63 -9.79
C VAL A 118 6.90 2.96 -10.08
N CYS A 119 6.77 3.93 -9.16
CA CYS A 119 7.38 5.25 -9.28
C CYS A 119 8.66 5.39 -8.43
N HIS A 120 8.66 4.84 -7.23
CA HIS A 120 9.79 4.84 -6.29
C HIS A 120 10.63 3.56 -6.45
N ASN A 121 11.11 3.31 -7.66
CA ASN A 121 11.75 2.04 -8.04
C ASN A 121 13.24 1.90 -7.66
N LYS A 122 13.81 2.90 -7.00
CA LYS A 122 15.21 2.90 -6.54
C LYS A 122 15.28 2.34 -5.12
N ILE A 123 15.33 1.01 -5.04
CA ILE A 123 15.45 0.26 -3.78
C ILE A 123 16.84 -0.39 -3.74
N ASP A 124 17.57 -0.06 -2.69
CA ASP A 124 18.89 -0.57 -2.37
C ASP A 124 18.86 -1.07 -0.91
N PRO A 125 18.40 -2.30 -0.67
CA PRO A 125 18.35 -2.87 0.67
C PRO A 125 19.76 -3.06 1.23
N PRO A 126 19.97 -2.83 2.54
CA PRO A 126 18.97 -2.42 3.53
C PRO A 126 18.72 -0.89 3.61
N PHE A 127 19.52 -0.08 2.93
CA PHE A 127 19.61 1.37 3.15
C PHE A 127 18.39 2.16 2.69
N SER A 128 17.67 1.69 1.66
CA SER A 128 16.50 2.40 1.15
C SER A 128 15.22 2.20 1.97
N CYS A 129 15.22 1.26 2.94
CA CYS A 129 14.02 0.93 3.72
C CYS A 129 13.51 2.15 4.51
N GLU A 130 14.43 2.89 5.12
CA GLU A 130 14.17 4.08 5.96
C GLU A 130 13.71 5.30 5.14
N LEU A 131 13.76 5.22 3.80
CA LEU A 131 13.21 6.26 2.94
C LEU A 131 11.67 6.25 2.93
N CYS A 132 11.05 5.12 3.25
CA CYS A 132 9.59 4.96 3.32
C CYS A 132 9.12 4.57 4.73
N HIS A 133 9.86 3.68 5.37
CA HIS A 133 9.57 3.15 6.69
C HIS A 133 10.27 3.92 7.81
N GLY A 134 9.76 3.78 9.04
CA GLY A 134 10.47 4.26 10.23
C GLY A 134 11.61 3.33 10.61
N ASP A 135 12.29 3.68 11.71
CA ASP A 135 13.46 2.97 12.27
C ASP A 135 13.09 1.64 12.97
N ASP A 136 12.13 0.92 12.37
CA ASP A 136 11.61 -0.35 12.86
C ASP A 136 12.58 -1.46 12.44
N LYS A 137 13.51 -1.81 13.34
CA LYS A 137 14.43 -2.96 13.19
C LYS A 137 13.72 -4.31 12.95
N GLY A 138 12.38 -4.34 12.94
CA GLY A 138 11.54 -5.50 12.69
C GLY A 138 10.78 -5.51 11.35
N LEU A 139 11.23 -4.79 10.30
CA LEU A 139 10.67 -4.90 8.94
C LEU A 139 10.93 -6.29 8.34
N ARG A 140 10.11 -7.25 8.74
CA ARG A 140 10.18 -8.64 8.32
C ARG A 140 8.86 -9.03 7.65
N PRO A 141 8.88 -9.48 6.38
CA PRO A 141 7.70 -10.02 5.74
C PRO A 141 7.15 -11.22 6.52
N ALA A 142 5.84 -11.44 6.49
CA ALA A 142 5.21 -12.59 7.15
C ALA A 142 5.72 -13.94 6.62
N SER A 143 6.24 -13.95 5.38
CA SER A 143 6.86 -15.13 4.76
C SER A 143 8.24 -15.50 5.33
N HIS A 144 8.90 -14.58 6.05
CA HIS A 144 10.12 -14.92 6.77
C HIS A 144 9.72 -15.56 8.10
N THR A 145 9.34 -16.83 8.11
CA THR A 145 9.09 -17.61 9.34
C THR A 145 10.40 -18.01 10.02
N ALA A 146 10.35 -18.63 11.21
CA ALA A 146 11.56 -19.07 11.92
C ALA A 146 12.45 -19.97 11.03
N ASP A 147 11.84 -20.89 10.29
CA ASP A 147 12.53 -21.85 9.42
C ASP A 147 12.91 -21.26 8.05
N TYR A 148 12.70 -19.95 7.85
CA TYR A 148 12.91 -19.31 6.56
C TYR A 148 14.34 -19.47 6.08
N LEU A 149 15.35 -19.35 6.96
CA LEU A 149 16.76 -19.50 6.56
C LEU A 149 17.04 -20.87 5.92
N ASP A 150 16.43 -21.94 6.44
CA ASP A 150 16.57 -23.30 5.91
C ASP A 150 15.71 -23.56 4.66
N ALA A 151 14.57 -22.88 4.56
CA ALA A 151 13.72 -22.94 3.37
C ALA A 151 14.25 -22.08 2.23
N HIS A 152 14.97 -21.00 2.54
CA HIS A 152 15.39 -19.95 1.61
C HIS A 152 16.41 -20.45 0.58
N THR A 153 17.26 -21.40 0.96
CA THR A 153 18.28 -21.99 0.07
C THR A 153 17.72 -23.04 -0.89
N ARG A 154 16.45 -23.42 -0.74
CA ARG A 154 15.81 -24.46 -1.57
C ARG A 154 15.37 -23.90 -2.91
N ARG A 155 15.47 -24.72 -3.97
CA ARG A 155 15.03 -24.37 -5.33
C ARG A 155 13.52 -24.09 -5.45
N THR A 156 12.73 -24.47 -4.46
CA THR A 156 11.27 -24.36 -4.43
C THR A 156 10.75 -23.00 -3.95
N VAL A 157 11.62 -22.07 -3.57
CA VAL A 157 11.22 -20.73 -3.11
C VAL A 157 10.58 -19.94 -4.26
N VAL A 158 9.34 -19.51 -4.06
CA VAL A 158 8.62 -18.63 -4.99
C VAL A 158 9.16 -17.21 -4.87
N LYS A 159 9.81 -16.72 -5.92
CA LYS A 159 10.53 -15.44 -5.91
C LYS A 159 9.67 -14.20 -6.17
N GLN A 160 8.43 -14.37 -6.65
CA GLN A 160 7.57 -13.27 -7.07
C GLN A 160 7.37 -12.21 -5.97
N GLY A 161 7.07 -12.64 -4.74
CA GLY A 161 6.89 -11.72 -3.61
C GLY A 161 8.20 -11.18 -3.02
N CYS A 162 9.34 -11.82 -3.30
CA CYS A 162 10.65 -11.38 -2.80
C CYS A 162 11.15 -10.13 -3.51
N ALA A 163 10.79 -9.98 -4.79
CA ALA A 163 11.28 -8.88 -5.63
C ALA A 163 10.79 -7.50 -5.17
N VAL A 164 9.71 -7.45 -4.39
CA VAL A 164 9.22 -6.20 -3.79
C VAL A 164 10.24 -5.64 -2.79
N CYS A 165 10.94 -6.50 -2.03
CA CYS A 165 11.96 -6.07 -1.07
C CYS A 165 13.38 -6.15 -1.64
N HIS A 166 13.70 -7.21 -2.38
CA HIS A 166 15.06 -7.53 -2.84
C HIS A 166 15.34 -7.12 -4.29
N GLY A 167 14.37 -6.54 -4.99
CA GLY A 167 14.49 -6.20 -6.41
C GLY A 167 14.50 -7.42 -7.34
N ARG A 168 14.78 -7.18 -8.62
CA ARG A 168 14.75 -8.22 -9.68
C ARG A 168 16.08 -8.95 -9.86
N LYS A 169 17.18 -8.30 -9.46
CA LYS A 169 18.53 -8.85 -9.53
C LYS A 169 18.90 -9.37 -8.16
N PHE A 170 18.51 -10.61 -7.88
CA PHE A 170 18.92 -11.31 -6.67
C PHE A 170 20.43 -11.59 -6.75
N THR A 171 21.22 -10.76 -6.09
CA THR A 171 22.64 -11.02 -5.86
C THR A 171 22.80 -11.69 -4.49
N CYS A 172 23.84 -12.49 -4.31
CA CYS A 172 24.11 -13.14 -3.01
C CYS A 172 24.23 -12.12 -1.86
N LEU A 173 24.70 -10.90 -2.15
CA LEU A 173 24.80 -9.78 -1.21
C LEU A 173 23.49 -9.01 -0.98
N GLY A 174 22.45 -9.21 -1.80
CA GLY A 174 21.13 -8.60 -1.60
C GLY A 174 20.23 -9.39 -0.66
N CYS A 175 20.70 -10.54 -0.17
CA CYS A 175 19.97 -11.49 0.67
C CYS A 175 20.73 -11.92 1.94
N HIS A 176 21.97 -11.45 2.13
CA HIS A 176 22.82 -11.65 3.31
C HIS A 176 23.21 -10.29 3.88
#